data_AF-A0A3B9ZUG9-F1
#
_entry.id   AF-A0A3B9ZUG9-F1
#
_cell.length_a   1.000
_cell.length_b   1.000
_cell.length_c   1.000
_cell.angle_alpha   90.00
_cell.angle_beta   90.00
_cell.angle_gamma   90.00
#
_symmetry.space_group_name_H-M   'P 1'
#
loop_
_entity.id
_entity.type
_entity.pdbx_description
1 polymer ?
#
loop_
_entity_poly.entity_id
_entity_poly.type
_entity_poly.pdbx_seq_one_letter_code
_entity_poly.pdbx_strand_id
1 'polypeptide(L)'
;MQKLKNLLLAGAFLISMLVSAQDKKEGEKESGYQFTSVKEIPCTSVKDQYRSGTCWSFSGLGFLEAEMLRLGKPTVDLSEMFVVYHAYSDKAVKYVRLHGSLNFGGGGAFHDVTNVIKQYGIVPEEVYRGLNYGEEKHVHGELDRVLLDNVKAVVENSNKKLTTAWYEVLNNTLDTYLGKLPEKFT
;
A
#
# COMPACT_ATOMS: atom_id res chain seq x y z
N MET A 1 -32.05 58.97 24.25
CA MET A 1 -30.63 58.88 24.69
C MET A 1 -30.10 57.45 24.78
N GLN A 2 -30.87 56.46 25.27
CA GLN A 2 -30.42 55.06 25.39
C GLN A 2 -30.03 54.41 24.05
N LYS A 3 -30.79 54.65 22.97
CA LYS A 3 -30.49 54.13 21.63
C LYS A 3 -29.16 54.65 21.07
N LEU A 4 -28.79 55.89 21.37
CA LEU A 4 -27.53 56.50 20.93
C LEU A 4 -26.34 55.94 21.72
N LYS A 5 -26.50 55.70 23.02
CA LYS A 5 -25.50 55.00 23.85
C LYS A 5 -25.26 53.56 23.39
N ASN A 6 -26.31 52.84 23.02
CA ASN A 6 -26.19 51.47 22.52
C ASN A 6 -25.55 51.43 21.12
N LEU A 7 -25.80 52.43 20.27
CA LEU A 7 -25.13 52.57 18.97
C LEU A 7 -23.63 52.87 19.12
N LEU A 8 -23.29 53.75 20.07
CA LEU A 8 -21.89 54.10 20.39
C LEU A 8 -21.14 52.91 21.02
N LEU A 9 -21.78 52.12 21.89
CA LEU A 9 -21.19 50.89 22.44
C LEU A 9 -20.96 49.82 21.36
N ALA A 10 -21.92 49.65 20.44
CA ALA A 10 -21.77 48.70 19.34
C ALA A 10 -20.67 49.11 18.36
N GLY A 11 -20.52 50.41 18.08
CA GLY A 11 -19.42 50.95 17.28
C GLY A 11 -18.05 50.74 17.92
N ALA A 12 -17.93 50.96 19.24
CA ALA A 12 -16.68 50.72 19.96
C ALA A 12 -16.27 49.23 19.99
N PHE A 13 -17.24 48.32 20.02
CA PHE A 13 -17.01 46.87 19.99
C PHE A 13 -16.61 46.34 18.60
N LEU A 14 -17.05 47.00 17.53
CA LEU A 14 -16.64 46.69 16.16
C LEU A 14 -15.22 47.19 15.85
N ILE A 15 -14.80 48.31 16.45
CA ILE A 15 -13.45 48.86 16.27
C ILE A 15 -12.39 48.01 17.00
N SER A 16 -12.71 47.43 18.17
CA SER A 16 -11.78 46.55 18.89
C SER A 16 -11.53 45.21 18.19
N MET A 17 -12.50 44.71 17.40
CA MET A 17 -12.30 43.52 16.56
C MET A 17 -11.44 43.77 15.32
N LEU A 18 -11.37 45.01 14.83
CA LEU A 18 -10.52 45.37 13.68
C LEU A 18 -9.04 45.52 14.08
N VAL A 19 -8.75 45.93 15.32
CA VAL A 19 -7.38 46.12 15.81
C VAL A 19 -6.68 44.80 16.16
N SER A 20 -7.42 43.69 16.36
CA SER A 20 -6.84 42.38 16.69
C SER A 20 -6.54 41.50 15.45
N ALA A 21 -6.67 42.03 14.23
CA ALA A 21 -6.57 41.23 13.00
C ALA A 21 -5.39 41.60 12.07
N GLN A 22 -4.52 42.53 12.47
CA GLN A 22 -3.38 42.97 11.68
C GLN A 22 -2.10 42.94 12.50
N ASP A 23 -1.57 41.73 12.70
CA ASP A 23 -0.14 41.48 12.86
C ASP A 23 0.14 40.03 12.42
N LYS A 24 -0.14 39.72 11.15
CA LYS A 24 0.63 38.66 10.50
C LYS A 24 2.03 39.23 10.35
N LYS A 25 2.97 38.76 11.17
CA LYS A 25 4.40 38.98 10.96
C LYS A 25 4.78 38.50 9.57
N GLU A 26 4.72 39.39 8.58
CA GLU A 26 5.38 39.22 7.29
C GLU A 26 6.88 39.20 7.56
N GLY A 27 7.48 38.01 7.72
CA GLY A 27 8.94 37.91 7.84
C GLY A 27 9.51 36.77 8.66
N GLU A 28 8.72 36.00 9.41
CA GLU A 28 9.22 34.72 9.93
C GLU A 28 9.25 33.73 8.77
N LYS A 29 10.34 33.74 7.99
CA LYS A 29 10.71 32.60 7.14
C LYS A 29 10.66 31.38 8.04
N GLU A 30 9.76 30.44 7.76
CA GLU A 30 9.75 29.14 8.42
C GLU A 30 11.18 28.58 8.34
N SER A 31 11.88 28.49 9.48
CA SER A 31 13.21 27.90 9.57
C SER A 31 13.08 26.38 9.51
N GLY A 32 12.52 25.88 8.41
CA GLY A 32 12.42 24.47 8.10
C GLY A 32 13.72 23.93 7.51
N TYR A 33 13.75 22.62 7.30
CA TYR A 33 14.87 21.97 6.63
C TYR A 33 14.94 22.40 5.16
N GLN A 34 16.11 22.86 4.74
CA GLN A 34 16.42 23.13 3.33
C GLN A 34 17.38 22.05 2.84
N PHE A 35 16.92 21.23 1.90
CA PHE A 35 17.72 20.18 1.31
C PHE A 35 18.22 20.62 -0.07
N THR A 36 19.47 20.28 -0.39
CA THR A 36 20.05 20.47 -1.72
C THR A 36 20.58 19.13 -2.20
N SER A 37 20.09 18.66 -3.35
CA SER A 37 20.55 17.41 -3.95
C SER A 37 22.03 17.53 -4.34
N VAL A 38 22.89 16.68 -3.76
CA VAL A 38 24.29 16.54 -4.18
C VAL A 38 24.42 15.63 -5.39
N LYS A 39 23.63 14.55 -5.40
CA LYS A 39 23.54 13.58 -6.48
C LYS A 39 22.16 12.93 -6.43
N GLU A 40 21.56 12.77 -7.59
CA GLU A 40 20.26 12.12 -7.76
C GLU A 40 20.43 10.88 -8.65
N ILE A 41 19.78 9.79 -8.27
CA ILE A 41 19.76 8.55 -9.05
C ILE A 41 18.40 8.47 -9.73
N PRO A 42 18.33 8.19 -11.05
CA PRO A 42 17.05 8.02 -11.74
C PRO A 42 16.19 6.94 -11.08
N CYS A 43 14.93 7.26 -10.84
CA CYS A 43 13.90 6.34 -10.38
C CYS A 43 12.58 6.61 -11.13
N THR A 44 11.63 5.70 -10.99
CA THR A 44 10.27 5.85 -11.50
C THR A 44 9.42 6.77 -10.61
N SER A 45 8.17 7.00 -11.02
CA SER A 45 7.21 7.77 -10.24
C SER A 45 6.99 7.20 -8.84
N VAL A 46 6.65 8.08 -7.90
CA VAL A 46 6.23 7.66 -6.55
C VAL A 46 4.91 6.91 -6.63
N LYS A 47 4.87 5.73 -6.01
CA LYS A 47 3.70 4.86 -5.89
C LYS A 47 3.02 4.98 -4.53
N ASP A 48 1.76 4.53 -4.43
CA ASP A 48 0.95 4.59 -3.20
C ASP A 48 0.38 3.22 -2.82
N GLN A 49 1.03 2.54 -1.87
CA GLN A 49 0.55 1.26 -1.31
C GLN A 49 -0.74 1.40 -0.48
N TYR A 50 -1.12 2.64 -0.16
CA TYR A 50 -2.26 3.01 0.66
C TYR A 50 -2.39 2.16 1.95
N ARG A 51 -3.58 1.65 2.25
CA ARG A 51 -3.90 0.90 3.48
C ARG A 51 -3.63 -0.60 3.29
N SER A 52 -2.41 -0.93 2.87
CA SER A 52 -1.94 -2.31 2.74
C SER A 52 -0.52 -2.48 3.33
N GLY A 53 -0.22 -3.68 3.84
CA GLY A 53 1.08 -4.02 4.43
C GLY A 53 2.19 -4.35 3.42
N THR A 54 2.13 -3.80 2.21
CA THR A 54 2.84 -4.31 1.03
C THR A 54 4.08 -3.51 0.64
N CYS A 55 4.60 -2.67 1.54
CA CYS A 55 5.77 -1.80 1.28
C CYS A 55 6.97 -2.55 0.70
N TRP A 56 7.18 -3.81 1.10
CA TRP A 56 8.24 -4.69 0.63
C TRP A 56 8.13 -5.01 -0.88
N SER A 57 6.91 -5.07 -1.42
CA SER A 57 6.65 -5.23 -2.85
C SER A 57 6.91 -3.90 -3.59
N PHE A 58 6.27 -2.82 -3.15
CA PHE A 58 6.42 -1.47 -3.72
C PHE A 58 7.87 -0.98 -3.76
N SER A 59 8.57 -1.05 -2.63
CA SER A 59 9.97 -0.63 -2.55
C SER A 59 10.93 -1.61 -3.24
N GLY A 60 10.61 -2.90 -3.26
CA GLY A 60 11.40 -3.90 -3.97
C GLY A 60 11.30 -3.74 -5.49
N LEU A 61 10.10 -3.53 -6.03
CA LEU A 61 9.90 -3.26 -7.45
C LEU A 61 10.43 -1.88 -7.83
N GLY A 62 10.20 -0.83 -7.03
CA GLY A 62 10.79 0.49 -7.29
C GLY A 62 12.32 0.46 -7.34
N PHE A 63 12.97 -0.39 -6.53
CA PHE A 63 14.41 -0.64 -6.65
C PHE A 63 14.77 -1.34 -7.96
N LEU A 64 14.03 -2.37 -8.36
CA LEU A 64 14.30 -3.09 -9.61
C LEU A 64 14.05 -2.23 -10.85
N GLU A 65 13.03 -1.37 -10.83
CA GLU A 65 12.77 -0.38 -11.86
C GLU A 65 13.92 0.63 -11.98
N ALA A 66 14.45 1.12 -10.85
CA ALA A 66 15.64 1.97 -10.85
C ALA A 66 16.88 1.24 -11.41
N GLU A 67 17.05 -0.06 -11.11
CA GLU A 67 18.10 -0.87 -11.71
C GLU A 67 17.90 -1.08 -13.22
N MET A 68 16.65 -1.19 -13.69
CA MET A 68 16.35 -1.24 -15.11
C MET A 68 16.77 0.06 -15.80
N LEU A 69 16.47 1.22 -15.21
CA LEU A 69 16.93 2.52 -15.70
C LEU A 69 18.46 2.62 -15.70
N ARG A 70 19.12 2.16 -14.63
CA ARG A 70 20.60 2.12 -14.54
C ARG A 70 21.23 1.29 -15.66
N LEU A 71 20.55 0.24 -16.10
CA LEU A 71 20.98 -0.65 -17.18
C LEU A 71 20.54 -0.18 -18.58
N GLY A 72 19.95 1.01 -18.70
CA GLY A 72 19.49 1.56 -19.99
C GLY A 72 18.29 0.82 -20.58
N LYS A 73 17.50 0.13 -19.75
CA LYS A 73 16.25 -0.52 -20.17
C LYS A 73 15.11 0.49 -20.21
N PRO A 74 14.01 0.21 -20.94
CA PRO A 74 12.83 1.05 -20.93
C PRO A 74 12.26 1.21 -19.51
N THR A 75 11.69 2.39 -19.26
CA THR A 75 10.86 2.62 -18.07
C THR A 75 9.65 1.70 -18.11
N VAL A 76 9.38 1.02 -16.99
CA VAL A 76 8.23 0.13 -16.81
C VAL A 76 7.64 0.38 -15.44
N ASP A 77 6.34 0.17 -15.32
CA ASP A 77 5.63 0.11 -14.04
C ASP A 77 5.27 -1.34 -13.77
N LEU A 78 5.91 -1.97 -12.78
CA LEU A 78 5.74 -3.40 -12.49
C LEU A 78 4.63 -3.62 -11.46
N SER A 79 3.78 -4.62 -11.68
CA SER A 79 2.68 -4.92 -10.77
C SER A 79 3.16 -5.41 -9.41
N GLU A 80 3.00 -4.57 -8.38
CA GLU A 80 3.21 -5.00 -7.00
C GLU A 80 2.24 -6.09 -6.59
N MET A 81 1.02 -6.06 -7.12
CA MET A 81 -0.03 -7.00 -6.76
C MET A 81 0.20 -8.40 -7.31
N PHE A 82 0.87 -8.52 -8.45
CA PHE A 82 1.31 -9.81 -8.97
C PHE A 82 2.27 -10.48 -7.98
N VAL A 83 3.21 -9.70 -7.45
CA VAL A 83 4.15 -10.16 -6.42
C VAL A 83 3.45 -10.51 -5.12
N VAL A 84 2.53 -9.64 -4.67
CA VAL A 84 1.76 -9.85 -3.43
C VAL A 84 0.90 -11.11 -3.51
N TYR A 85 0.22 -11.35 -4.63
CA TYR A 85 -0.59 -12.56 -4.84
C TYR A 85 0.25 -13.82 -4.62
N HIS A 86 1.36 -13.95 -5.37
CA HIS A 86 2.19 -15.14 -5.30
C HIS A 86 2.85 -15.30 -3.93
N ALA A 87 3.32 -14.21 -3.34
CA ALA A 87 3.91 -14.26 -2.00
C ALA A 87 2.89 -14.67 -0.93
N TYR A 88 1.64 -14.22 -1.00
CA TYR A 88 0.58 -14.62 -0.07
C TYR A 88 0.24 -16.09 -0.22
N SER A 89 0.11 -16.58 -1.46
CA SER A 89 -0.15 -17.98 -1.77
C SER A 89 0.99 -18.90 -1.27
N ASP A 90 2.24 -18.57 -1.57
CA ASP A 90 3.42 -19.30 -1.09
C ASP A 90 3.54 -19.29 0.44
N LYS A 91 3.25 -18.13 1.05
CA LYS A 91 3.24 -17.96 2.51
C LYS A 91 2.18 -18.85 3.15
N ALA A 92 1.03 -19.06 2.51
CA ALA A 92 -0.02 -19.94 3.01
C ALA A 92 0.45 -21.40 3.06
N VAL A 93 1.10 -21.85 1.99
CA VAL A 93 1.72 -23.19 1.95
C VAL A 93 2.76 -23.34 3.05
N LYS A 94 3.63 -22.35 3.25
CA LYS A 94 4.64 -22.36 4.33
C LYS A 94 3.98 -22.37 5.72
N TYR A 95 2.96 -21.55 5.95
CA TYR A 95 2.23 -21.47 7.21
C TYR A 95 1.63 -22.82 7.59
N VAL A 96 0.95 -23.47 6.65
CA VAL A 96 0.35 -24.81 6.87
C VAL A 96 1.43 -25.86 7.13
N ARG A 97 2.52 -25.87 6.36
CA ARG A 97 3.66 -26.80 6.56
C ARG A 97 4.35 -26.62 7.91
N LEU A 98 4.39 -25.40 8.42
CA LEU A 98 4.96 -25.06 9.72
C LEU A 98 3.93 -25.11 10.85
N HIS A 99 2.78 -25.74 10.61
CA HIS A 99 1.71 -25.94 11.59
C HIS A 99 1.31 -24.63 12.30
N GLY A 100 1.23 -23.54 11.54
CA GLY A 100 0.82 -22.22 12.03
C GLY A 100 1.89 -21.44 12.79
N SER A 101 3.13 -21.94 12.85
CA SER A 101 4.25 -21.29 13.56
C SER A 101 4.88 -20.12 12.79
N LEU A 102 4.46 -19.89 11.54
CA LEU A 102 4.91 -18.76 10.72
C LEU A 102 4.01 -17.54 10.97
N ASN A 103 4.54 -16.32 10.90
CA ASN A 103 3.68 -15.14 10.82
C ASN A 103 2.92 -15.11 9.49
N PHE A 104 1.60 -14.92 9.52
CA PHE A 104 0.77 -14.79 8.34
C PHE A 104 -0.01 -13.47 8.36
N GLY A 105 0.37 -12.55 7.47
CA GLY A 105 -0.21 -11.23 7.29
C GLY A 105 0.41 -10.53 6.10
N GLY A 106 0.05 -9.26 5.86
CA GLY A 106 0.41 -8.58 4.62
C GLY A 106 1.88 -8.21 4.41
N GLY A 107 2.68 -8.26 5.48
CA GLY A 107 4.12 -7.98 5.41
C GLY A 107 4.92 -9.04 4.64
N GLY A 108 6.14 -8.69 4.27
CA GLY A 108 7.06 -9.53 3.49
C GLY A 108 8.45 -8.92 3.47
N ALA A 109 9.32 -9.43 2.62
CA ALA A 109 10.71 -9.00 2.52
C ALA A 109 11.16 -8.90 1.06
N PHE A 110 12.27 -8.19 0.82
CA PHE A 110 12.79 -7.99 -0.55
C PHE A 110 13.10 -9.28 -1.30
N HIS A 111 13.48 -10.35 -0.59
CA HIS A 111 13.73 -11.64 -1.24
C HIS A 111 12.45 -12.27 -1.79
N ASP A 112 11.27 -11.97 -1.22
CA ASP A 112 9.99 -12.44 -1.75
C ASP A 112 9.78 -11.93 -3.18
N VAL A 113 10.09 -10.65 -3.44
CA VAL A 113 10.01 -10.04 -4.78
C VAL A 113 10.88 -10.81 -5.77
N THR A 114 12.17 -10.99 -5.48
CA THR A 114 13.08 -11.69 -6.39
C THR A 114 12.74 -13.17 -6.56
N ASN A 115 12.21 -13.82 -5.52
CA ASN A 115 11.80 -15.22 -5.58
C ASN A 115 10.54 -15.40 -6.42
N VAL A 116 9.57 -14.49 -6.30
CA VAL A 116 8.37 -14.48 -7.15
C VAL A 116 8.76 -14.26 -8.60
N ILE A 117 9.57 -13.24 -8.89
CA ILE A 117 10.02 -12.96 -10.27
C ILE A 117 10.72 -14.17 -10.88
N LYS A 118 11.56 -14.86 -10.10
CA LYS A 118 12.26 -16.05 -10.55
C LYS A 118 11.34 -17.25 -10.82
N GLN A 119 10.30 -17.43 -10.01
CA GLN A 119 9.43 -18.61 -10.09
C GLN A 119 8.24 -18.43 -11.03
N TYR A 120 7.67 -17.22 -11.04
CA TYR A 120 6.39 -16.93 -11.67
C TYR A 120 6.49 -15.84 -12.75
N GLY A 121 7.64 -15.17 -12.87
CA GLY A 121 7.80 -14.01 -13.74
C GLY A 121 7.26 -12.74 -13.11
N ILE A 122 6.97 -11.74 -13.95
CA ILE A 122 6.40 -10.46 -13.55
C ILE A 122 5.56 -9.91 -14.70
N VAL A 123 4.61 -9.05 -14.39
CA VAL A 123 3.78 -8.36 -15.37
C VAL A 123 3.76 -6.85 -15.09
N PRO A 124 3.48 -6.02 -16.11
CA PRO A 124 3.23 -4.60 -15.91
C PRO A 124 1.99 -4.34 -15.04
N GLU A 125 1.96 -3.19 -14.36
CA GLU A 125 0.86 -2.76 -13.51
C GLU A 125 -0.48 -2.69 -14.27
N GLU A 126 -0.47 -2.25 -15.53
CA GLU A 126 -1.67 -2.20 -16.37
C GLU A 126 -2.29 -3.58 -16.66
N VAL A 127 -1.50 -4.64 -16.56
CA VAL A 127 -1.96 -6.02 -16.77
C VAL A 127 -2.59 -6.59 -15.50
N TYR A 128 -2.08 -6.21 -14.32
CA TYR A 128 -2.55 -6.77 -13.05
C TYR A 128 -2.53 -5.74 -11.92
N ARG A 129 -3.61 -4.97 -11.82
CA ARG A 129 -3.73 -3.89 -10.82
C ARG A 129 -4.07 -4.35 -9.40
N GLY A 130 -4.58 -5.56 -9.22
CA GLY A 130 -4.94 -6.07 -7.89
C GLY A 130 -6.10 -5.38 -7.17
N LEU A 131 -7.00 -4.70 -7.88
CA LEU A 131 -8.12 -3.91 -7.32
C LEU A 131 -9.49 -4.49 -7.71
N ASN A 132 -9.72 -5.79 -7.46
CA ASN A 132 -10.94 -6.49 -7.86
C ASN A 132 -12.01 -6.59 -6.75
N TYR A 133 -11.90 -5.78 -5.68
CA TYR A 133 -12.81 -5.78 -4.52
C TYR A 133 -13.57 -4.46 -4.32
N GLY A 134 -13.64 -3.60 -5.34
CA GLY A 134 -14.52 -2.42 -5.35
C GLY A 134 -13.95 -1.15 -4.70
N GLU A 135 -12.67 -1.14 -4.34
CA GLU A 135 -11.98 0.05 -3.82
C GLU A 135 -11.14 0.74 -4.91
N GLU A 136 -10.94 2.04 -4.79
CA GLU A 136 -10.07 2.81 -5.68
C GLU A 136 -8.57 2.60 -5.40
N LYS A 137 -8.24 2.17 -4.17
CA LYS A 137 -6.88 2.00 -3.66
C LYS A 137 -6.73 0.71 -2.84
N HIS A 138 -5.49 0.34 -2.55
CA HIS A 138 -5.19 -0.87 -1.77
C HIS A 138 -5.65 -0.76 -0.31
N VAL A 139 -6.68 -1.53 0.06
CA VAL A 139 -7.23 -1.61 1.43
C VAL A 139 -7.32 -3.08 1.81
N HIS A 140 -6.24 -3.63 2.37
CA HIS A 140 -6.10 -5.08 2.53
C HIS A 140 -6.45 -5.59 3.93
N GLY A 141 -6.98 -4.75 4.83
CA GLY A 141 -7.30 -5.16 6.20
C GLY A 141 -8.27 -6.34 6.26
N GLU A 142 -9.29 -6.35 5.40
CA GLU A 142 -10.23 -7.47 5.28
C GLU A 142 -9.55 -8.70 4.64
N LEU A 143 -8.90 -8.52 3.47
CA LEU A 143 -8.19 -9.58 2.75
C LEU A 143 -7.18 -10.32 3.66
N ASP A 144 -6.31 -9.57 4.34
CA ASP A 144 -5.29 -10.13 5.24
C ASP A 144 -5.93 -10.99 6.34
N ARG A 145 -7.08 -10.54 6.89
CA ARG A 145 -7.79 -11.29 7.93
C ARG A 145 -8.47 -12.54 7.38
N VAL A 146 -9.14 -12.43 6.24
CA VAL A 146 -9.81 -13.57 5.59
C VAL A 146 -8.79 -14.66 5.26
N LEU A 147 -7.65 -14.30 4.66
CA LEU A 147 -6.59 -15.27 4.34
C LEU A 147 -6.00 -15.92 5.60
N LEU A 148 -5.77 -15.15 6.66
CA LEU A 148 -5.29 -15.68 7.93
C LEU A 148 -6.25 -16.72 8.52
N ASP A 149 -7.54 -16.40 8.57
CA ASP A 149 -8.54 -17.29 9.15
C ASP A 149 -8.74 -18.54 8.28
N ASN A 150 -8.58 -18.43 6.95
CA ASN A 150 -8.54 -19.59 6.04
C ASN A 150 -7.41 -20.57 6.41
N VAL A 151 -6.17 -20.10 6.52
CA VAL A 151 -5.03 -20.99 6.83
C VAL A 151 -5.04 -21.51 8.27
N LYS A 152 -5.57 -20.74 9.23
CA LYS A 152 -5.77 -21.21 10.61
C LYS A 152 -6.72 -22.39 10.66
N ALA A 153 -7.88 -22.29 10.00
CA ALA A 153 -8.84 -23.39 9.96
C ALA A 153 -8.23 -24.68 9.36
N VAL A 154 -7.32 -24.54 8.38
CA VAL A 154 -6.60 -25.68 7.80
C VAL A 154 -5.64 -26.31 8.81
N VAL A 155 -4.91 -25.51 9.59
CA VAL A 155 -3.97 -25.98 10.62
C VAL A 155 -4.70 -26.62 11.80
N GLU A 156 -5.83 -26.06 12.23
CA GLU A 156 -6.64 -26.52 13.36
C GLU A 156 -7.50 -27.76 13.02
N ASN A 157 -7.52 -28.18 11.75
CA ASN A 157 -8.30 -29.30 11.25
C ASN A 157 -8.06 -30.61 12.05
N SER A 158 -9.08 -31.03 12.80
CA SER A 158 -9.06 -32.23 13.64
C SER A 158 -9.05 -33.55 12.85
N ASN A 159 -9.32 -33.52 11.54
CA ASN A 159 -9.30 -34.71 10.69
C ASN A 159 -7.89 -35.26 10.43
N LYS A 160 -6.82 -34.54 10.83
CA LYS A 160 -5.40 -34.91 10.66
C LYS A 160 -5.00 -35.22 9.21
N LYS A 161 -5.81 -34.76 8.25
CA LYS A 161 -5.58 -34.91 6.81
C LYS A 161 -5.97 -33.62 6.12
N LEU A 162 -5.05 -33.06 5.35
CA LEU A 162 -5.34 -31.92 4.49
C LEU A 162 -6.31 -32.34 3.38
N THR A 163 -7.33 -31.54 3.14
CA THR A 163 -8.22 -31.74 1.99
C THR A 163 -7.46 -31.43 0.71
N THR A 164 -7.95 -31.88 -0.44
CA THR A 164 -7.41 -31.43 -1.73
C THR A 164 -7.88 -30.01 -2.09
N ALA A 165 -8.88 -29.48 -1.38
CA ALA A 165 -9.57 -28.24 -1.72
C ALA A 165 -8.98 -26.99 -1.02
N TRP A 166 -8.29 -27.13 0.12
CA TRP A 166 -7.94 -25.95 0.95
C TRP A 166 -7.11 -24.91 0.21
N TYR A 167 -6.17 -25.35 -0.64
CA TYR A 167 -5.28 -24.44 -1.36
C TYR A 167 -6.02 -23.74 -2.50
N GLU A 168 -6.93 -24.45 -3.17
CA GLU A 168 -7.80 -23.86 -4.19
C GLU A 168 -8.73 -22.80 -3.60
N VAL A 169 -9.32 -23.05 -2.42
CA VAL A 169 -10.16 -22.05 -1.71
C VAL A 169 -9.36 -20.79 -1.38
N LEU A 170 -8.12 -20.93 -0.91
CA LEU A 170 -7.25 -19.80 -0.65
C LEU A 170 -6.91 -19.01 -1.92
N ASN A 171 -6.54 -19.69 -3.01
CA ASN A 171 -6.24 -19.02 -4.28
C ASN A 171 -7.48 -18.38 -4.90
N ASN A 172 -8.66 -19.00 -4.80
CA ASN A 172 -9.92 -18.40 -5.25
C ASN A 172 -10.29 -17.17 -4.42
N THR A 173 -9.92 -17.14 -3.13
CA THR A 173 -10.04 -15.92 -2.32
C THR A 173 -9.12 -14.84 -2.88
N LEU A 174 -7.83 -15.14 -3.12
CA LEU A 174 -6.91 -14.18 -3.75
C LEU A 174 -7.41 -13.71 -5.12
N ASP A 175 -7.91 -14.60 -5.97
CA ASP A 175 -8.49 -14.28 -7.28
C ASP A 175 -9.69 -13.33 -7.15
N THR A 176 -10.51 -13.50 -6.12
CA THR A 176 -11.69 -12.67 -5.89
C THR A 176 -11.28 -11.25 -5.54
N TYR A 177 -10.30 -11.07 -4.65
CA TYR A 177 -9.84 -9.74 -4.24
C TYR A 177 -8.87 -9.11 -5.25
N LEU A 178 -7.82 -9.81 -5.64
CA LEU A 178 -6.74 -9.24 -6.46
C LEU A 178 -6.97 -9.46 -7.97
N GLY A 179 -7.98 -10.24 -8.34
CA GLY A 179 -8.21 -10.64 -9.72
C GLY A 179 -7.41 -11.89 -10.09
N LYS A 180 -7.82 -12.57 -11.15
CA LYS A 180 -7.14 -13.76 -11.66
C LYS A 180 -5.80 -13.38 -12.28
N LEU A 181 -4.77 -14.17 -11.98
CA LEU A 181 -3.46 -13.98 -12.58
C LEU A 181 -3.52 -14.13 -14.12
N PRO A 182 -2.82 -13.26 -14.87
CA PRO A 182 -2.78 -13.33 -16.33
C PRO A 182 -1.88 -14.49 -16.79
N GLU A 183 -2.39 -15.34 -17.68
CA GLU A 183 -1.54 -16.33 -18.38
C GLU A 183 -0.84 -15.73 -19.61
N LYS A 184 -1.46 -14.72 -20.21
CA LYS A 184 -0.99 -14.01 -21.42
C LYS A 184 -1.46 -12.55 -21.38
N PHE A 185 -0.65 -11.65 -21.94
CA PHE A 185 -0.96 -10.23 -22.10
C PHE A 185 -0.24 -9.68 -23.34
N THR A 186 -0.55 -8.45 -23.75
CA THR A 186 0.05 -7.75 -24.90
C THR A 186 0.49 -6.37 -24.47
#